data_AF-A0A183IZF2-F1
#
_entry.id   AF-A0A183IZF2-F1
#
_cell.length_a   1.000
_cell.length_b   1.000
_cell.length_c   1.000
_cell.angle_alpha   90.00
_cell.angle_beta   90.00
_cell.angle_gamma   90.00
#
_symmetry.space_group_name_H-M   'P 1'
#
loop_
_entity.id
_entity.type
_entity.pdbx_description
1 polymer ?
#
loop_
_entity_poly.entity_id
_entity_poly.type
_entity_poly.pdbx_seq_one_letter_code
_entity_poly.pdbx_strand_id
1 'polypeptide(L)'
;MPHLQKFGFFGRSDRYHTRLEETSDLPKPVFVTAASHAFYRHSLAVVSDVQRLFPDHRILYYDLGLDVVKEVHAVRRMCNVEYRRFPFESYPSYVSDLKQYRWKCLLIAVTVVVAMLDEDSSAYKYFPTVIENLKSTKAQMFDAALMLVVRTKEVVEDILSW
;
A
#
# COMPACT_ATOMS: atom_id res chain seq x y z
N MET A 1 -2.59 13.30 -18.18
CA MET A 1 -2.82 11.83 -18.29
C MET A 1 -4.31 11.55 -18.48
N PRO A 2 -4.81 11.39 -19.72
CA PRO A 2 -6.25 11.35 -20.03
C PRO A 2 -6.99 10.08 -19.56
N HIS A 3 -6.29 8.96 -19.38
CA HIS A 3 -6.87 7.66 -19.04
C HIS A 3 -7.33 7.55 -17.58
N LEU A 4 -6.84 8.41 -16.68
CA LEU A 4 -7.23 8.40 -15.27
C LEU A 4 -8.59 9.08 -15.01
N GLN A 5 -9.09 9.90 -15.95
CA GLN A 5 -10.41 10.52 -15.83
C GLN A 5 -11.57 9.51 -15.90
N LYS A 6 -11.37 8.37 -16.59
CA LYS A 6 -12.39 7.32 -16.74
C LYS A 6 -12.76 6.61 -15.42
N PHE A 7 -11.90 6.70 -14.41
CA PHE A 7 -12.14 6.08 -13.10
C PHE A 7 -12.89 7.02 -12.13
N GLY A 8 -13.32 8.21 -12.56
CA GLY A 8 -14.13 9.11 -11.73
C GLY A 8 -13.37 9.83 -10.61
N PHE A 9 -12.06 9.64 -10.48
CA PHE A 9 -11.22 10.31 -9.46
C PHE A 9 -11.14 11.83 -9.62
N PHE A 10 -11.45 12.38 -10.80
CA PHE A 10 -11.28 13.80 -11.11
C PHE A 10 -12.60 14.51 -11.50
N GLY A 11 -13.74 13.83 -11.42
CA GLY A 11 -15.02 14.30 -12.01
C GLY A 11 -16.19 14.48 -11.04
N ARG A 12 -16.01 14.18 -9.75
CA ARG A 12 -16.98 14.49 -8.68
C ARG A 12 -16.22 14.99 -7.47
N SER A 13 -15.98 16.30 -7.42
CA SER A 13 -15.38 16.98 -6.26
C SER A 13 -16.14 16.65 -4.97
N ASP A 14 -17.46 16.53 -5.05
CA ASP A 14 -18.31 16.63 -3.85
C ASP A 14 -18.43 15.35 -3.02
N ARG A 15 -17.84 14.22 -3.45
CA ARG A 15 -17.91 12.93 -2.69
C ARG A 15 -16.66 12.55 -1.92
N TYR A 16 -15.53 13.21 -2.17
CA TYR A 16 -14.27 12.92 -1.47
C TYR A 16 -13.55 14.17 -0.97
N HIS A 17 -14.20 15.34 -1.02
CA HIS A 17 -13.74 16.50 -0.27
C HIS A 17 -14.05 16.28 1.22
N THR A 18 -13.19 15.53 1.91
CA THR A 18 -13.03 15.76 3.34
C THR A 18 -12.57 17.21 3.45
N ARG A 19 -13.38 18.08 4.05
CA ARG A 19 -13.02 19.48 4.27
C ARG A 19 -11.69 19.46 5.02
N LEU A 20 -10.68 20.22 4.57
CA LEU A 20 -9.36 20.24 5.22
C LEU A 20 -9.46 20.54 6.72
N GLU A 21 -10.50 21.26 7.14
CA GLU A 21 -10.82 21.56 8.55
C GLU A 21 -11.29 20.34 9.36
N GLU A 22 -11.81 19.28 8.73
CA GLU A 22 -12.20 18.01 9.39
C GLU A 22 -11.06 16.98 9.45
N THR A 23 -9.88 17.30 8.89
CA THR A 23 -8.74 16.36 8.79
C THR A 23 -7.74 16.47 9.94
N SER A 24 -7.87 17.47 10.83
CA SER A 24 -6.94 17.65 11.96
C SER A 24 -6.93 16.47 12.92
N ASP A 25 -8.06 15.77 13.03
CA ASP A 25 -8.24 14.64 13.94
C ASP A 25 -7.96 13.29 13.25
N LEU A 26 -7.75 13.29 11.92
CA LEU A 26 -7.45 12.08 11.17
C LEU A 26 -5.93 11.80 11.20
N PRO A 27 -5.52 10.53 11.34
CA PRO A 27 -4.12 10.18 11.32
C PRO A 27 -3.50 10.51 9.96
N LYS A 28 -2.25 11.01 10.00
CA LYS A 28 -1.50 11.32 8.77
C LYS A 28 -1.47 10.10 7.85
N PRO A 29 -1.66 10.30 6.53
CA PRO A 29 -1.66 9.20 5.59
C PRO A 29 -0.28 8.52 5.55
N VAL A 30 -0.27 7.23 5.20
CA VAL A 30 0.95 6.42 5.17
C VAL A 30 1.25 6.04 3.73
N PHE A 31 2.50 6.23 3.32
CA PHE A 31 2.99 5.76 2.02
C PHE A 31 3.43 4.32 2.14
N VAL A 32 3.15 3.51 1.11
CA VAL A 32 3.50 2.10 1.08
C VAL A 32 4.24 1.82 -0.23
N THR A 33 5.39 1.18 -0.12
CA THR A 33 6.17 0.70 -1.25
C THR A 33 6.68 -0.71 -0.97
N ALA A 34 7.06 -1.43 -2.01
CA ALA A 34 7.64 -2.76 -1.88
C ALA A 34 8.65 -3.02 -2.99
N ALA A 35 9.72 -3.76 -2.66
CA ALA A 35 10.71 -4.14 -3.65
C ALA A 35 11.37 -5.49 -3.35
N SER A 36 11.79 -6.16 -4.41
CA SER A 36 12.79 -7.21 -4.36
C SER A 36 14.16 -6.64 -4.73
N HIS A 37 15.22 -7.44 -4.58
CA HIS A 37 16.58 -7.07 -4.95
C HIS A 37 16.68 -6.43 -6.35
N ALA A 38 16.00 -7.01 -7.35
CA ALA A 38 16.02 -6.53 -8.73
C ALA A 38 15.48 -5.10 -8.89
N PHE A 39 14.61 -4.65 -7.99
CA PHE A 39 13.99 -3.33 -8.02
C PHE A 39 14.40 -2.42 -6.85
N TYR A 40 15.36 -2.85 -6.03
CA TYR A 40 15.83 -2.10 -4.87
C TYR A 40 16.24 -0.68 -5.24
N ARG A 41 17.12 -0.51 -6.24
CA ARG A 41 17.58 0.83 -6.67
C ARG A 41 16.45 1.74 -7.15
N HIS A 42 15.48 1.18 -7.86
CA HIS A 42 14.32 1.95 -8.34
C HIS A 42 13.43 2.41 -7.17
N SER A 43 13.27 1.57 -6.15
CA SER A 43 12.48 1.92 -4.97
C SER A 43 13.07 3.08 -4.17
N LEU A 44 14.40 3.28 -4.20
CA LEU A 44 15.06 4.38 -3.50
C LEU A 44 14.66 5.75 -4.05
N ALA A 45 14.41 5.86 -5.36
CA ALA A 45 13.92 7.09 -5.97
C ALA A 45 12.54 7.46 -5.41
N VAL A 46 11.65 6.48 -5.28
CA VAL A 46 10.32 6.65 -4.68
C VAL A 46 10.42 7.09 -3.22
N VAL A 47 11.28 6.42 -2.44
CA VAL A 47 11.52 6.79 -1.02
C VAL A 47 12.03 8.23 -0.93
N SER A 48 13.01 8.59 -1.76
CA SER A 48 13.60 9.93 -1.77
C SER A 48 12.58 11.01 -2.15
N ASP A 49 11.73 10.76 -3.15
CA ASP A 49 10.69 11.70 -3.55
C ASP A 49 9.63 11.89 -2.46
N VAL A 50 9.20 10.80 -1.80
CA VAL A 50 8.26 10.89 -0.67
C VAL A 50 8.89 11.67 0.49
N GLN A 51 10.14 11.37 0.87
CA GLN A 51 10.83 12.11 1.94
C GLN A 51 10.98 13.61 1.61
N ARG A 52 11.19 13.96 0.33
CA ARG A 52 11.33 15.35 -0.10
C ARG A 52 10.01 16.10 -0.14
N LEU A 53 8.94 15.46 -0.61
CA LEU A 53 7.62 16.09 -0.79
C LEU A 53 6.76 16.02 0.47
N PHE A 54 6.96 15.00 1.31
CA PHE A 54 6.16 14.67 2.49
C PHE A 54 7.08 14.28 3.67
N PRO A 55 7.96 15.17 4.15
CA PRO A 55 9.04 14.84 5.08
C PRO A 55 8.56 14.25 6.40
N ASP A 56 7.39 14.64 6.90
CA ASP A 56 6.85 14.16 8.17
C ASP A 56 6.02 12.87 8.05
N HIS A 57 5.92 12.28 6.84
CA HIS A 57 5.10 11.10 6.60
C HIS A 57 5.94 9.83 6.71
N ARG A 58 5.31 8.79 7.27
CA ARG A 58 5.91 7.45 7.36
C ARG A 58 5.76 6.71 6.03
N ILE A 59 6.77 5.92 5.70
CA ILE A 59 6.80 4.99 4.58
C ILE A 59 6.86 3.56 5.12
N LEU A 60 5.85 2.73 4.83
CA LEU A 60 5.92 1.28 5.00
C LEU A 60 6.65 0.68 3.79
N TYR A 61 7.81 0.09 4.03
CA TYR A 61 8.62 -0.54 2.99
C TYR A 61 8.56 -2.06 3.15
N TYR A 62 7.90 -2.74 2.22
CA TYR A 62 7.80 -4.20 2.20
C TYR A 62 8.92 -4.86 1.40
N ASP A 63 9.64 -5.75 2.06
CA ASP A 63 10.68 -6.58 1.49
C ASP A 63 10.08 -7.82 0.80
N LEU A 64 10.30 -7.91 -0.52
CA LEU A 64 9.86 -9.00 -1.39
C LEU A 64 10.99 -9.99 -1.73
N GLY A 65 12.15 -9.89 -1.07
CA GLY A 65 13.37 -10.63 -1.36
C GLY A 65 14.56 -9.72 -1.62
N LEU A 66 14.86 -8.84 -0.66
CA LEU A 66 16.06 -8.00 -0.60
C LEU A 66 17.28 -8.79 -0.10
N ASP A 67 18.47 -8.32 -0.46
CA ASP A 67 19.71 -8.80 0.13
C ASP A 67 19.78 -8.43 1.63
N VAL A 68 19.85 -9.46 2.48
CA VAL A 68 19.78 -9.29 3.94
C VAL A 68 20.95 -8.48 4.49
N VAL A 69 22.14 -8.62 3.90
CA VAL A 69 23.36 -8.00 4.43
C VAL A 69 23.45 -6.53 4.03
N LYS A 70 23.16 -6.21 2.76
CA LYS A 70 23.37 -4.87 2.22
C LYS A 70 22.10 -4.03 2.21
N GLU A 71 21.00 -4.58 1.75
CA GLU A 71 19.79 -3.82 1.40
C GLU A 71 18.86 -3.68 2.60
N VAL A 72 18.55 -4.78 3.29
CA VAL A 72 17.71 -4.74 4.50
C VAL A 72 18.29 -3.81 5.56
N HIS A 73 19.61 -3.91 5.80
CA HIS A 73 20.32 -3.04 6.72
C HIS A 73 20.26 -1.57 6.31
N ALA A 74 20.33 -1.26 5.01
CA ALA A 74 20.21 0.10 4.51
C ALA A 74 18.80 0.65 4.69
N VAL A 75 17.77 -0.10 4.29
CA VAL A 75 16.35 0.32 4.40
C VAL A 75 15.96 0.62 5.84
N ARG A 76 16.36 -0.23 6.80
CA ARG A 76 16.05 -0.03 8.23
C ARG A 76 16.62 1.25 8.84
N ARG A 77 17.63 1.86 8.21
CA ARG A 77 18.26 3.10 8.68
C ARG A 77 17.73 4.36 7.98
N MET A 78 16.83 4.22 7.02
CA MET A 78 16.27 5.37 6.30
C MET A 78 15.28 6.13 7.17
N CYS A 79 15.31 7.46 7.09
CA CYS A 79 14.42 8.33 7.86
C CYS A 79 12.95 8.06 7.50
N ASN A 80 12.10 7.96 8.52
CA ASN A 80 10.66 7.78 8.36
C ASN A 80 10.25 6.53 7.55
N VAL A 81 11.15 5.55 7.42
CA VAL A 81 10.88 4.26 6.78
C VAL A 81 10.74 3.18 7.84
N GLU A 82 9.62 2.46 7.79
CA GLU A 82 9.39 1.26 8.57
C GLU A 82 9.51 0.04 7.66
N TYR A 83 10.55 -0.75 7.90
CA TYR A 83 10.80 -1.99 7.17
C TYR A 83 9.86 -3.11 7.64
N ARG A 84 9.26 -3.84 6.69
CA ARG A 84 8.49 -5.06 6.94
C ARG A 84 8.84 -6.15 5.95
N ARG A 85 8.94 -7.40 6.40
CA ARG A 85 9.07 -8.54 5.49
C ARG A 85 7.69 -8.94 4.99
N PHE A 86 7.54 -9.16 3.69
CA PHE A 86 6.30 -9.70 3.15
C PHE A 86 6.18 -11.19 3.53
N PRO A 87 5.07 -11.63 4.16
CA PRO A 87 4.96 -12.97 4.73
C PRO A 87 4.56 -14.00 3.65
N PHE A 88 5.44 -14.25 2.68
CA PHE A 88 5.20 -15.22 1.60
C PHE A 88 4.86 -16.61 2.13
N GLU A 89 5.38 -16.98 3.30
CA GLU A 89 5.15 -18.26 3.96
C GLU A 89 3.68 -18.47 4.38
N SER A 90 2.91 -17.39 4.50
CA SER A 90 1.47 -17.46 4.81
C SER A 90 0.60 -17.70 3.58
N TYR A 91 1.20 -17.80 2.38
CA TYR A 91 0.49 -17.93 1.12
C TYR A 91 0.97 -19.14 0.32
N PRO A 92 0.17 -19.62 -0.64
CA PRO A 92 0.61 -20.65 -1.57
C PRO A 92 1.90 -20.27 -2.30
N SER A 93 2.75 -21.26 -2.58
CA SER A 93 4.11 -21.06 -3.11
C SER A 93 4.16 -20.25 -4.42
N TYR A 94 3.10 -20.25 -5.21
CA TYR A 94 3.04 -19.45 -6.44
C TYR A 94 2.97 -17.92 -6.19
N VAL A 95 2.70 -17.47 -4.96
CA VAL A 95 2.69 -16.03 -4.62
C VAL A 95 4.09 -15.45 -4.58
N SER A 96 5.11 -16.26 -4.24
CA SER A 96 6.51 -15.82 -4.24
C SER A 96 7.09 -15.70 -5.65
N ASP A 97 6.38 -16.16 -6.68
CA ASP A 97 6.70 -15.82 -8.07
C ASP A 97 6.27 -14.37 -8.37
N LEU A 98 7.22 -13.46 -8.15
CA LEU A 98 6.99 -12.02 -8.30
C LEU A 98 6.56 -11.60 -9.71
N LYS A 99 6.83 -12.42 -10.74
CA LYS A 99 6.42 -12.18 -12.13
C LYS A 99 4.92 -12.38 -12.35
N GLN A 100 4.24 -13.03 -11.41
CA GLN A 100 2.78 -13.15 -11.41
C GLN A 100 2.08 -11.95 -10.75
N TYR A 101 2.83 -11.01 -10.16
CA TYR A 101 2.33 -9.76 -9.58
C TYR A 101 1.22 -9.88 -8.51
N ARG A 102 0.86 -11.09 -8.07
CA ARG A 102 -0.20 -11.36 -7.07
C ARG A 102 0.06 -10.71 -5.73
N TRP A 103 1.33 -10.64 -5.35
CA TRP A 103 1.79 -9.98 -4.15
C TRP A 103 1.33 -8.52 -4.09
N LYS A 104 1.05 -7.85 -5.22
CA LYS A 104 0.56 -6.46 -5.21
C LYS A 104 -0.78 -6.37 -4.51
N CYS A 105 -1.78 -7.12 -4.97
CA CYS A 105 -3.10 -7.15 -4.35
C CYS A 105 -3.04 -7.66 -2.91
N LEU A 106 -2.23 -8.68 -2.63
CA LEU A 106 -2.07 -9.15 -1.26
C LEU A 106 -1.40 -8.11 -0.36
N LEU A 107 -0.44 -7.34 -0.87
CA LEU A 107 0.19 -6.24 -0.15
C LEU A 107 -0.82 -5.13 0.14
N ILE A 108 -1.68 -4.79 -0.83
CA ILE A 108 -2.79 -3.87 -0.58
C ILE A 108 -3.67 -4.44 0.54
N ALA A 109 -4.04 -5.72 0.49
CA ALA A 109 -4.88 -6.35 1.51
C ALA A 109 -4.21 -6.33 2.87
N VAL A 110 -2.98 -6.83 2.98
CA VAL A 110 -2.19 -6.85 4.21
C VAL A 110 -2.00 -5.44 4.75
N THR A 111 -1.77 -4.44 3.91
CA THR A 111 -1.52 -3.08 4.38
C THR A 111 -2.80 -2.35 4.75
N VAL A 112 -3.89 -2.55 4.00
CA VAL A 112 -5.23 -2.04 4.35
C VAL A 112 -5.66 -2.66 5.66
N VAL A 113 -5.52 -3.97 5.80
CA VAL A 113 -5.78 -4.69 7.05
C VAL A 113 -4.86 -4.15 8.15
N VAL A 114 -3.54 -4.14 8.03
CA VAL A 114 -2.64 -3.53 9.04
C VAL A 114 -2.96 -2.06 9.35
N ALA A 115 -3.39 -1.28 8.36
CA ALA A 115 -3.72 0.12 8.51
C ALA A 115 -5.16 0.34 8.98
N MET A 116 -6.02 -0.68 8.98
CA MET A 116 -7.42 -0.62 9.42
C MET A 116 -7.69 -1.51 10.65
N LEU A 117 -6.84 -2.48 10.95
CA LEU A 117 -6.97 -3.37 12.10
C LEU A 117 -6.35 -2.73 13.36
N ASP A 118 -6.96 -2.67 14.55
CA ASP A 118 -8.26 -3.12 15.07
C ASP A 118 -9.03 -4.18 14.25
N GLU A 119 -8.62 -5.44 14.47
CA GLU A 119 -9.18 -6.78 14.17
C GLU A 119 -10.49 -6.99 13.36
N ASP A 120 -11.05 -6.04 12.61
CA ASP A 120 -12.28 -6.22 11.87
C ASP A 120 -12.08 -6.70 10.42
N SER A 121 -12.61 -7.90 10.17
CA SER A 121 -12.80 -8.56 8.88
C SER A 121 -13.60 -7.71 7.87
N SER A 122 -14.30 -6.64 8.29
CA SER A 122 -15.09 -5.78 7.41
C SER A 122 -14.25 -4.95 6.43
N ALA A 123 -12.95 -4.73 6.71
CA ALA A 123 -12.03 -3.99 5.84
C ALA A 123 -11.93 -4.61 4.42
N TYR A 124 -12.11 -5.94 4.30
CA TYR A 124 -12.10 -6.63 3.00
C TYR A 124 -13.28 -6.25 2.08
N LYS A 125 -14.37 -5.68 2.62
CA LYS A 125 -15.52 -5.20 1.84
C LYS A 125 -15.18 -3.99 0.97
N TYR A 126 -14.24 -3.17 1.42
CA TYR A 126 -13.82 -1.95 0.73
C TYR A 126 -12.70 -2.22 -0.29
N PHE A 127 -12.27 -3.47 -0.42
CA PHE A 127 -11.29 -3.86 -1.40
C PHE A 127 -11.92 -3.83 -2.80
N PRO A 128 -11.40 -3.02 -3.75
CA PRO A 128 -11.99 -2.87 -5.07
C PRO A 128 -11.69 -4.07 -5.99
N THR A 129 -11.55 -5.27 -5.44
CA THR A 129 -11.17 -6.47 -6.19
C THR A 129 -11.85 -7.70 -5.62
N VAL A 130 -12.43 -8.50 -6.52
CA VAL A 130 -12.98 -9.81 -6.21
C VAL A 130 -11.85 -10.72 -5.77
N ILE A 131 -11.84 -11.14 -4.50
CA ILE A 131 -10.77 -11.96 -3.90
C ILE A 131 -10.54 -13.26 -4.70
N GLU A 132 -11.60 -13.87 -5.24
CA GLU A 132 -11.50 -15.06 -6.10
C GLU A 132 -10.66 -14.80 -7.38
N ASN A 133 -10.71 -13.58 -7.93
CA ASN A 133 -9.93 -13.24 -9.13
C ASN A 133 -8.43 -13.15 -8.82
N LEU A 134 -8.04 -12.89 -7.56
CA LEU A 134 -6.65 -12.96 -7.11
C LEU A 134 -6.10 -14.39 -7.11
N LYS A 135 -6.98 -15.40 -7.14
CA LYS A 135 -6.61 -16.81 -7.30
C LYS A 135 -6.43 -17.20 -8.77
N SER A 136 -6.91 -16.38 -9.72
CA SER A 136 -6.86 -16.70 -11.16
C SER A 136 -5.50 -16.42 -11.80
N THR A 137 -5.09 -17.18 -12.82
CA THR A 137 -3.81 -17.04 -13.55
C THR A 137 -3.67 -15.78 -14.41
N LYS A 138 -4.69 -14.93 -14.47
CA LYS A 138 -4.77 -13.76 -15.38
C LYS A 138 -4.46 -12.41 -14.73
N ALA A 139 -4.22 -12.37 -13.42
CA ALA A 139 -3.94 -11.10 -12.73
C ALA A 139 -2.52 -10.61 -13.03
N GLN A 140 -2.36 -9.82 -14.10
CA GLN A 140 -1.10 -9.16 -14.43
C GLN A 140 -1.22 -7.67 -14.13
N MET A 141 -0.53 -7.18 -13.09
CA MET A 141 -0.38 -5.75 -12.81
C MET A 141 1.09 -5.39 -12.98
N PHE A 142 1.45 -4.70 -14.06
CA PHE A 142 2.86 -4.42 -14.40
C PHE A 142 3.43 -3.13 -13.76
N ASP A 143 2.59 -2.18 -13.33
CA ASP A 143 3.07 -0.87 -12.88
C ASP A 143 3.59 -0.83 -11.43
N ALA A 144 4.55 0.08 -11.17
CA ALA A 144 5.24 0.23 -9.89
C ALA A 144 4.28 0.40 -8.69
N ALA A 145 4.57 -0.30 -7.60
CA ALA A 145 3.72 -0.30 -6.40
C ALA A 145 4.09 0.86 -5.47
N LEU A 146 3.48 2.02 -5.68
CA LEU A 146 3.36 3.07 -4.66
C LEU A 146 1.89 3.21 -4.30
N MET A 147 1.58 3.16 -3.01
CA MET A 147 0.23 3.37 -2.51
C MET A 147 0.21 4.42 -1.41
N LEU A 148 -0.79 5.30 -1.49
CA LEU A 148 -1.15 6.21 -0.42
C LEU A 148 -2.36 5.63 0.31
N VAL A 149 -2.21 5.35 1.60
CA VAL A 149 -3.33 4.90 2.44
C VAL A 149 -3.86 6.10 3.22
N VAL A 150 -5.11 6.47 2.95
CA VAL A 150 -5.84 7.55 3.63
C VAL A 150 -6.95 6.93 4.47
N ARG A 151 -7.04 7.33 5.74
CA ARG A 151 -8.21 7.03 6.57
C ARG A 151 -9.19 8.20 6.45
N THR A 152 -10.46 7.92 6.18
CA THR A 152 -11.52 8.92 6.22
C THR A 152 -12.41 8.66 7.44
N LYS A 153 -13.07 9.73 7.93
CA LYS A 153 -13.99 9.63 9.08
C LYS A 153 -15.10 8.60 8.82
N GLU A 154 -15.67 8.59 7.62
CA GLU A 154 -16.69 7.61 7.20
C GLU A 154 -16.18 6.16 7.30
N VAL A 155 -14.96 5.87 6.85
CA VAL A 155 -14.37 4.52 6.94
C VAL A 155 -14.08 4.13 8.40
N VAL A 156 -13.63 5.09 9.22
CA VAL A 156 -13.39 4.88 10.66
C VAL A 156 -14.71 4.60 11.38
N GLU A 157 -15.75 5.40 11.13
CA GLU A 157 -17.06 5.24 11.76
C GLU A 157 -17.75 3.94 11.29
N ASP A 158 -17.74 3.62 9.99
CA ASP A 158 -18.38 2.41 9.46
C ASP A 158 -17.68 1.09 9.86
N ILE A 159 -16.36 1.11 10.09
CA ILE A 159 -15.56 -0.09 10.42
C ILE A 159 -15.37 -0.25 11.93
N LEU A 160 -15.17 0.84 12.68
CA LEU A 160 -14.83 0.79 14.12
C LEU A 160 -16.04 1.04 15.04
N SER A 161 -17.25 1.27 14.52
CA SER A 161 -18.46 1.31 15.35
C SER A 161 -19.00 -0.10 15.60
N TRP A 162 -18.34 -0.86 16.48
CA TRP A 162 -18.91 -2.06 17.10
C TRP A 162 -18.54 -2.12 18.58
#